data_AF-A0A964RVA4-F1
#
_entry.id   AF-A0A964RVA4-F1
#
_cell.length_a   1.000
_cell.length_b   1.000
_cell.length_c   1.000
_cell.angle_alpha   90.00
_cell.angle_beta   90.00
_cell.angle_gamma   90.00
#
_symmetry.space_group_name_H-M   'P 1'
#
loop_
_entity.id
_entity.type
_entity.pdbx_description
1 polymer ?
#
loop_
_entity_poly.entity_id
_entity_poly.type
_entity_poly.pdbx_seq_one_letter_code
_entity_poly.pdbx_strand_id
1 'polypeptide(L)'
;MKTLSFLLLLYLTGLSVQAQQPVFKRVRYDDDFRYLQKDTARSLYKSIKHIPLGKDSTHYASVGGDVRLQYIITKNNKWGDDPDEADGYILSRYLMHADVHFGRARAFVQLQSSLSSGLTDPSPVDKNTADIHQAFIDVVLLSAPDKQIITRAGRQELLYGSQRLIGVREGPNNRMAFDALNVIMAFKNVRTDAFYTHPVANMQGAFDDKFNDNAKLWGSYTVLNNIPIIKNIDLYYLGFWKRNSVFDDVRGRELRHSFGTRIWKNKGNLAYDLEVVYQFGNHAGKDITAYTISSNTTYTFQNVKYSPVVGLKTEIISGDKHTGDQHLETFNALYPRGAYFGLVALIGPANLYDIHPSIDVSLTKTLSLGADYDIFWRLSKQDGLYAPNMQLLYSGDHTQSSFIGTQLGSNLEYSPNNYLSFTLEGAWFNAGAFLKEAGSGKDYFYAAFTSQLQF
;
A
#
# COMPACT_ATOMS: atom_id res chain seq x y z
N MET A 1 4.35 18.48 -33.01
CA MET A 1 5.42 17.58 -33.50
C MET A 1 6.78 18.07 -33.03
N LYS A 2 7.25 17.59 -31.87
CA LYS A 2 8.66 17.58 -31.36
C LYS A 2 8.63 17.36 -29.84
N THR A 3 8.20 16.18 -29.41
CA THR A 3 8.36 15.64 -28.04
C THR A 3 7.87 14.19 -28.02
N LEU A 4 8.52 13.32 -28.80
CA LEU A 4 8.24 11.88 -28.75
C LEU A 4 9.47 11.10 -29.24
N SER A 5 10.60 11.25 -28.55
CA SER A 5 11.85 10.58 -28.96
C SER A 5 12.72 10.11 -27.80
N PHE A 6 12.13 9.84 -26.62
CA PHE A 6 12.89 9.33 -25.47
C PHE A 6 12.45 7.96 -24.94
N LEU A 7 11.58 7.24 -25.65
CA LEU A 7 11.00 5.97 -25.17
C LEU A 7 11.42 4.72 -25.97
N LEU A 8 12.45 4.83 -26.81
CA LEU A 8 12.85 3.73 -27.70
C LEU A 8 14.35 3.41 -27.64
N LEU A 9 14.88 3.12 -26.45
CA LEU A 9 16.23 2.54 -26.36
C LEU A 9 16.39 1.62 -25.14
N LEU A 10 15.56 0.59 -25.06
CA LEU A 10 15.76 -0.56 -24.15
C LEU A 10 15.23 -1.87 -24.76
N TYR A 11 15.32 -1.98 -26.08
CA TYR A 11 15.11 -3.23 -26.82
C TYR A 11 16.44 -3.68 -27.40
N LEU A 12 17.21 -4.46 -26.62
CA LEU A 12 18.28 -5.34 -27.11
C LEU A 12 18.77 -6.21 -25.96
N THR A 13 18.16 -7.39 -25.82
CA THR A 13 18.82 -8.72 -25.80
C THR A 13 17.78 -9.76 -25.36
N GLY A 14 17.03 -10.28 -26.33
CA GLY A 14 16.28 -11.51 -26.17
C GLY A 14 17.18 -12.69 -26.50
N LEU A 15 17.77 -13.32 -25.48
CA LEU A 15 18.20 -14.71 -25.54
C LEU A 15 17.68 -15.42 -24.30
N SER A 16 16.60 -16.16 -24.52
CA SER A 16 15.91 -17.00 -23.56
C SER A 16 16.80 -18.19 -23.20
N VAL A 17 17.63 -18.04 -22.18
CA VAL A 17 18.02 -19.19 -21.34
C VAL A 17 17.04 -19.20 -20.18
N GLN A 18 16.40 -20.34 -19.94
CA GLN A 18 15.45 -20.59 -18.87
C GLN A 18 16.17 -20.54 -17.50
N ALA A 19 16.68 -19.36 -17.14
CA ALA A 19 17.08 -19.01 -15.80
C ALA A 19 15.81 -18.80 -14.98
N GLN A 20 15.82 -19.22 -13.72
CA GLN A 20 14.77 -18.91 -12.76
C GLN A 20 14.57 -17.38 -12.77
N GLN A 21 13.47 -16.93 -13.37
CA GLN A 21 13.21 -15.51 -13.53
C GLN A 21 13.03 -14.90 -12.13
N PRO A 22 13.57 -13.69 -11.88
CA PRO A 22 13.53 -13.09 -10.56
C PRO A 22 12.07 -12.87 -10.13
N VAL A 23 11.78 -13.16 -8.86
CA VAL A 23 10.49 -12.86 -8.25
C VAL A 23 10.70 -11.73 -7.27
N PHE A 24 10.40 -10.51 -7.70
CA PHE A 24 10.47 -9.32 -6.87
C PHE A 24 9.38 -9.38 -5.79
N LYS A 25 9.78 -9.30 -4.51
CA LYS A 25 8.86 -9.21 -3.36
C LYS A 25 8.21 -7.83 -3.29
N ARG A 26 7.26 -7.59 -2.38
CA ARG A 26 6.60 -6.27 -2.24
C ARG A 26 7.53 -5.17 -1.72
N VAL A 27 8.54 -5.56 -0.94
CA VAL A 27 9.59 -4.71 -0.40
C VAL A 27 10.95 -5.30 -0.79
N ARG A 28 11.88 -4.46 -1.24
CA ARG A 28 13.14 -4.92 -1.87
C ARG A 28 14.06 -5.63 -0.89
N TYR A 29 14.02 -5.29 0.39
CA TYR A 29 14.81 -5.97 1.41
C TYR A 29 14.34 -7.40 1.72
N ASP A 30 13.21 -7.87 1.17
CA ASP A 30 12.77 -9.27 1.29
C ASP A 30 13.19 -10.11 0.08
N ASP A 31 13.78 -9.51 -0.95
CA ASP A 31 14.30 -10.24 -2.10
C ASP A 31 15.45 -11.17 -1.64
N ASP A 32 15.39 -12.45 -2.03
CA ASP A 32 16.37 -13.47 -1.64
C ASP A 32 17.12 -13.99 -2.87
N PHE A 33 18.36 -13.52 -3.02
CA PHE A 33 19.25 -13.88 -4.12
C PHE A 33 20.32 -14.90 -3.74
N ARG A 34 20.22 -15.56 -2.57
CA ARG A 34 21.24 -16.53 -2.11
C ARG A 34 21.41 -17.73 -3.06
N TYR A 35 20.39 -18.05 -3.84
CA TYR A 35 20.47 -19.10 -4.87
C TYR A 35 21.51 -18.78 -5.96
N LEU A 36 21.83 -17.51 -6.21
CA LEU A 36 22.85 -17.08 -7.17
C LEU A 36 24.28 -17.38 -6.71
N GLN A 37 24.48 -17.70 -5.43
CA GLN A 37 25.80 -18.02 -4.89
C GLN A 37 26.47 -19.18 -5.65
N LYS A 38 25.68 -20.17 -6.07
CA LYS A 38 26.16 -21.37 -6.78
C LYS A 38 26.05 -21.24 -8.31
N ASP A 39 25.60 -20.10 -8.81
CA ASP A 39 25.38 -19.88 -10.24
C ASP A 39 26.70 -19.51 -10.94
N THR A 40 27.14 -20.39 -11.84
CA THR A 40 28.35 -20.21 -12.66
C THR A 40 28.06 -19.43 -13.94
N ALA A 41 26.79 -19.33 -14.37
CA ALA A 41 26.36 -18.59 -15.55
C ALA A 41 25.93 -17.16 -15.16
N ARG A 42 26.93 -16.32 -14.85
CA ARG A 42 26.72 -14.94 -14.38
C ARG A 42 26.44 -13.98 -15.55
N SER A 43 25.23 -13.43 -15.60
CA SER A 43 24.91 -12.24 -16.38
C SER A 43 25.23 -10.98 -15.57
N LEU A 44 25.19 -9.80 -16.21
CA LEU A 44 25.36 -8.51 -15.52
C LEU A 44 24.35 -8.36 -14.36
N TYR A 45 23.08 -8.65 -14.62
CA TYR A 45 22.01 -8.64 -13.61
C TYR A 45 22.33 -9.55 -12.42
N LYS A 46 22.66 -10.82 -12.68
CA LYS A 46 22.96 -11.78 -11.61
C LYS A 46 24.18 -11.35 -10.79
N SER A 47 25.15 -10.71 -11.43
CA SER A 47 26.38 -10.23 -10.78
C SER A 47 26.11 -9.09 -9.81
N ILE A 48 25.23 -8.15 -10.15
CA ILE A 48 24.84 -7.06 -9.23
C ILE A 48 23.89 -7.53 -8.13
N LYS A 49 23.12 -8.60 -8.38
CA LYS A 49 22.23 -9.21 -7.38
C LYS A 49 22.94 -10.01 -6.31
N HIS A 50 24.15 -10.48 -6.59
CA HIS A 50 24.94 -11.22 -5.62
C HIS A 50 26.44 -10.99 -5.87
N ILE A 51 27.00 -10.01 -5.16
CA ILE A 51 28.41 -9.61 -5.18
C ILE A 51 29.09 -10.23 -3.97
N PRO A 52 29.94 -11.26 -4.11
CA PRO A 52 30.68 -11.82 -2.99
C PRO A 52 31.66 -10.78 -2.40
N LEU A 53 31.67 -10.62 -1.08
CA LEU A 53 32.57 -9.68 -0.38
C LEU A 53 33.78 -10.38 0.26
N GLY A 54 33.95 -11.67 0.03
CA GLY A 54 35.03 -12.47 0.57
C GLY A 54 34.87 -13.95 0.26
N LYS A 55 35.61 -14.80 0.96
CA LYS A 55 35.50 -16.26 0.84
C LYS A 55 34.32 -16.83 1.62
N ASP A 56 33.88 -16.13 2.68
CA ASP A 56 32.71 -16.52 3.45
C ASP A 56 31.44 -16.23 2.64
N SER A 57 30.66 -17.27 2.37
CA SER A 57 29.41 -17.18 1.62
C SER A 57 28.33 -16.34 2.29
N THR A 58 28.45 -16.08 3.59
CA THR A 58 27.54 -15.20 4.34
C THR A 58 27.86 -13.72 4.16
N HIS A 59 28.93 -13.39 3.42
CA HIS A 59 29.37 -12.03 3.15
C HIS A 59 29.13 -11.69 1.68
N TYR A 60 28.08 -10.93 1.41
CA TYR A 60 27.70 -10.56 0.05
C TYR A 60 26.97 -9.21 0.03
N ALA A 61 26.99 -8.55 -1.13
CA ALA A 61 26.16 -7.39 -1.41
C ALA A 61 25.16 -7.68 -2.55
N SER A 62 24.06 -6.94 -2.56
CA SER A 62 23.08 -6.90 -3.63
C SER A 62 22.77 -5.44 -3.96
N VAL A 63 22.60 -5.13 -5.24
CA VAL A 63 22.18 -3.81 -5.71
C VAL A 63 20.96 -3.98 -6.60
N GLY A 64 20.04 -3.03 -6.56
CA GLY A 64 18.86 -3.06 -7.39
C GLY A 64 18.08 -1.75 -7.41
N GLY A 65 16.95 -1.78 -8.10
CA GLY A 65 16.09 -0.62 -8.17
C GLY A 65 14.68 -0.89 -8.67
N ASP A 66 13.88 0.16 -8.60
CA ASP A 66 12.51 0.26 -9.08
C ASP A 66 12.36 1.64 -9.73
N VAL A 67 12.06 1.67 -11.03
CA VAL A 67 11.79 2.89 -11.77
C VAL A 67 10.35 2.83 -12.23
N ARG A 68 9.54 3.80 -11.83
CA ARG A 68 8.13 3.90 -12.23
C ARG A 68 7.88 5.24 -12.89
N LEU A 69 7.21 5.23 -14.03
CA LEU A 69 6.67 6.41 -14.69
C LEU A 69 5.17 6.24 -14.78
N GLN A 70 4.42 7.27 -14.40
CA GLN A 70 2.97 7.27 -14.46
C GLN A 70 2.49 8.58 -15.07
N TYR A 71 1.67 8.50 -16.11
CA TYR A 71 0.96 9.64 -16.66
C TYR A 71 -0.51 9.53 -16.27
N ILE A 72 -1.07 10.58 -15.70
CA ILE A 72 -2.42 10.61 -15.14
C ILE A 72 -3.21 11.74 -15.77
N ILE A 73 -4.46 11.44 -16.13
CA ILE A 73 -5.47 12.43 -16.50
C ILE A 73 -6.63 12.28 -15.54
N THR A 74 -7.09 13.40 -15.00
CA THR A 74 -8.29 13.46 -14.18
C THR A 74 -9.26 14.49 -14.74
N LYS A 75 -10.54 14.36 -14.38
CA LYS A 75 -11.56 15.37 -14.63
C LYS A 75 -12.50 15.47 -13.44
N ASN A 76 -12.87 16.69 -13.10
CA ASN A 76 -13.65 17.07 -11.93
C ASN A 76 -12.97 16.61 -10.62
N ASN A 77 -11.70 16.95 -10.42
CA ASN A 77 -10.99 16.71 -9.15
C ASN A 77 -11.85 17.13 -7.95
N LYS A 78 -11.82 16.30 -6.90
CA LYS A 78 -12.70 16.45 -5.72
C LYS A 78 -14.17 16.67 -6.11
N TRP A 79 -14.66 15.81 -7.01
CA TRP A 79 -16.00 15.86 -7.60
C TRP A 79 -16.41 17.25 -8.13
N GLY A 80 -15.43 18.01 -8.62
CA GLY A 80 -15.60 19.31 -9.25
C GLY A 80 -15.37 20.52 -8.36
N ASP A 81 -14.99 20.33 -7.09
CA ASP A 81 -14.69 21.43 -6.15
C ASP A 81 -13.27 21.97 -6.34
N ASP A 82 -12.36 21.14 -6.85
CA ASP A 82 -10.98 21.53 -7.14
C ASP A 82 -10.79 21.72 -8.66
N PRO A 83 -9.89 22.61 -9.09
CA PRO A 83 -9.57 22.76 -10.50
C PRO A 83 -8.93 21.49 -11.08
N ASP A 84 -9.17 21.27 -12.38
CA ASP A 84 -8.52 20.22 -13.15
C ASP A 84 -7.20 20.73 -13.73
N GLU A 85 -6.24 19.81 -13.89
CA GLU A 85 -5.02 20.09 -14.65
C GLU A 85 -5.33 20.05 -16.15
N ALA A 86 -4.82 21.02 -16.91
CA ALA A 86 -5.20 21.21 -18.32
C ALA A 86 -4.85 20.01 -19.22
N ASP A 87 -3.66 19.42 -19.02
CA ASP A 87 -3.10 18.37 -19.88
C ASP A 87 -2.68 17.12 -19.07
N GLY A 88 -3.28 16.92 -17.89
CA GLY A 88 -2.85 15.87 -16.95
C GLY A 88 -1.46 16.13 -16.35
N TYR A 89 -0.90 15.12 -15.68
CA TYR A 89 0.39 15.22 -15.00
C TYR A 89 1.18 13.91 -15.03
N ILE A 90 2.49 14.03 -14.80
CA ILE A 90 3.44 12.92 -14.79
C ILE A 90 4.05 12.79 -13.41
N LEU A 91 4.04 11.57 -12.89
CA LEU A 91 4.76 11.15 -11.71
C LEU A 91 5.89 10.20 -12.14
N SER A 92 7.11 10.47 -11.66
CA SER A 92 8.24 9.54 -11.83
C SER A 92 8.84 9.21 -10.47
N ARG A 93 9.14 7.92 -10.27
CA ARG A 93 9.74 7.39 -9.06
C ARG A 93 10.97 6.58 -9.41
N TYR A 94 12.05 6.83 -8.68
CA TYR A 94 13.30 6.08 -8.75
C TYR A 94 13.65 5.60 -7.36
N LEU A 95 13.71 4.30 -7.16
CA LEU A 95 14.23 3.67 -5.95
C LEU A 95 15.50 2.94 -6.31
N MET A 96 16.61 3.25 -5.64
CA MET A 96 17.88 2.55 -5.82
C MET A 96 18.37 2.07 -4.47
N HIS A 97 18.76 0.81 -4.36
CA HIS A 97 19.15 0.22 -3.08
C HIS A 97 20.44 -0.57 -3.16
N ALA A 98 21.10 -0.66 -2.00
CA ALA A 98 22.17 -1.59 -1.71
C ALA A 98 21.82 -2.37 -0.43
N ASP A 99 22.08 -3.66 -0.47
CA ASP A 99 21.85 -4.60 0.62
C ASP A 99 23.14 -5.38 0.91
N VAL A 100 23.74 -5.16 2.07
CA VAL A 100 25.05 -5.71 2.43
C VAL A 100 24.89 -6.65 3.62
N HIS A 101 25.28 -7.90 3.43
CA HIS A 101 25.28 -8.95 4.44
C HIS A 101 26.71 -9.23 4.89
N PHE A 102 26.92 -9.30 6.21
CA PHE A 102 28.20 -9.57 6.84
C PHE A 102 27.99 -10.54 8.01
N GLY A 103 27.85 -11.83 7.69
CA GLY A 103 27.61 -12.87 8.69
C GLY A 103 26.24 -12.72 9.35
N ARG A 104 26.22 -12.28 10.62
CA ARG A 104 24.99 -12.06 11.41
C ARG A 104 24.47 -10.63 11.34
N ALA A 105 25.19 -9.71 10.71
CA ALA A 105 24.76 -8.34 10.52
C ALA A 105 24.38 -8.11 9.06
N ARG A 106 23.40 -7.24 8.84
CA ARG A 106 23.02 -6.77 7.50
C ARG A 106 22.73 -5.28 7.57
N ALA A 107 23.14 -4.54 6.55
CA ALA A 107 22.79 -3.14 6.36
C ALA A 107 22.06 -2.97 5.02
N PHE A 108 20.94 -2.24 5.03
CA PHE A 108 20.17 -1.94 3.83
C PHE A 108 20.00 -0.42 3.71
N VAL A 109 20.27 0.11 2.53
CA VAL A 109 20.07 1.52 2.20
C VAL A 109 19.31 1.63 0.89
N GLN A 110 18.31 2.50 0.84
CA GLN A 110 17.56 2.82 -0.37
C GLN A 110 17.39 4.34 -0.50
N LEU A 111 17.84 4.86 -1.63
CA LEU A 111 17.58 6.22 -2.07
C LEU A 111 16.27 6.25 -2.86
N GLN A 112 15.49 7.31 -2.69
CA GLN A 112 14.29 7.58 -3.46
C GLN A 112 14.36 8.94 -4.11
N SER A 113 13.86 9.05 -5.34
CA SER A 113 13.49 10.31 -5.98
C SER A 113 12.08 10.17 -6.54
N SER A 114 11.18 11.04 -6.13
CA SER A 114 9.78 11.10 -6.54
C SER A 114 9.51 12.48 -7.16
N LEU A 115 9.50 12.58 -8.47
CA LEU A 115 9.31 13.84 -9.19
C LEU A 115 7.88 13.94 -9.74
N SER A 116 7.35 15.15 -9.73
CA SER A 116 6.06 15.50 -10.31
C SER A 116 6.23 16.61 -11.34
N SER A 117 5.53 16.50 -12.47
CA SER A 117 5.50 17.47 -13.56
C SER A 117 4.08 17.65 -14.07
N GLY A 118 3.62 18.88 -14.21
CA GLY A 118 2.27 19.22 -14.67
C GLY A 118 1.22 19.33 -13.56
N LEU A 119 1.54 18.94 -12.33
CA LEU A 119 0.68 19.16 -11.16
C LEU A 119 0.96 20.55 -10.58
N THR A 120 -0.08 21.37 -10.39
CA THR A 120 0.07 22.79 -10.03
C THR A 120 0.56 22.99 -8.58
N ASP A 121 0.10 22.17 -7.64
CA ASP A 121 0.52 22.23 -6.23
C ASP A 121 0.78 20.81 -5.68
N PRO A 122 1.92 20.19 -6.04
CA PRO A 122 2.22 18.83 -5.61
C PRO A 122 2.43 18.77 -4.10
N SER A 123 1.84 17.78 -3.45
CA SER A 123 2.09 17.51 -2.04
C SER A 123 3.35 16.63 -1.85
N PRO A 124 3.84 16.43 -0.61
CA PRO A 124 4.95 15.50 -0.35
C PRO A 124 4.70 14.04 -0.74
N VAL A 125 3.44 13.63 -0.97
CA VAL A 125 3.14 12.28 -1.50
C VAL A 125 3.29 12.19 -3.03
N ASP A 126 3.28 13.33 -3.71
CA ASP A 126 3.43 13.46 -5.17
C ASP A 126 4.89 13.79 -5.55
N LYS A 127 5.54 14.62 -4.73
CA LYS A 127 6.90 15.11 -4.97
C LYS A 127 7.76 15.06 -3.71
N ASN A 128 8.91 14.41 -3.83
CA ASN A 128 10.03 14.42 -2.89
C ASN A 128 11.29 14.21 -3.74
N THR A 129 12.11 15.26 -3.87
CA THR A 129 13.09 15.36 -4.95
C THR A 129 14.18 14.30 -4.85
N ALA A 130 14.75 14.09 -3.67
CA ALA A 130 15.69 13.01 -3.40
C ALA A 130 15.87 12.80 -1.89
N ASP A 131 15.71 11.60 -1.35
CA ASP A 131 15.94 11.34 0.08
C ASP A 131 16.46 9.91 0.34
N ILE A 132 16.95 9.67 1.55
CA ILE A 132 17.21 8.34 2.10
C ILE A 132 15.87 7.77 2.59
N HIS A 133 15.20 7.03 1.72
CA HIS A 133 13.91 6.42 2.01
C HIS A 133 14.01 5.28 3.02
N GLN A 134 15.05 4.44 2.91
CA GLN A 134 15.33 3.41 3.90
C GLN A 134 16.83 3.39 4.24
N ALA A 135 17.13 3.20 5.52
CA ALA A 135 18.47 3.00 6.06
C ALA A 135 18.35 2.28 7.39
N PHE A 136 18.63 0.97 7.41
CA PHE A 136 18.53 0.17 8.62
C PHE A 136 19.62 -0.89 8.74
N ILE A 137 19.80 -1.36 9.96
CA ILE A 137 20.68 -2.48 10.30
C ILE A 137 19.83 -3.61 10.90
N ASP A 138 20.06 -4.83 10.42
CA ASP A 138 19.58 -6.08 11.00
C ASP A 138 20.72 -6.77 11.76
N VAL A 139 20.40 -7.30 12.93
CA VAL A 139 21.30 -8.19 13.69
C VAL A 139 20.56 -9.49 14.01
N VAL A 140 21.11 -10.61 13.55
CA VAL A 140 20.61 -11.95 13.82
C VAL A 140 21.10 -12.39 15.21
N LEU A 141 20.21 -12.31 16.20
CA LEU A 141 20.50 -12.71 17.58
C LEU A 141 20.46 -14.24 17.74
N LEU A 142 19.52 -14.89 17.04
CA LEU A 142 19.36 -16.35 17.03
C LEU A 142 19.08 -16.82 15.61
N SER A 143 19.78 -17.88 15.20
CA SER A 143 19.53 -18.61 13.96
C SER A 143 19.73 -20.10 14.22
N ALA A 144 18.64 -20.86 14.17
CA ALA A 144 18.60 -22.30 14.32
C ALA A 144 17.50 -22.89 13.41
N PRO A 145 17.46 -24.22 13.19
CA PRO A 145 16.38 -24.83 12.43
C PRO A 145 15.01 -24.41 12.98
N ASP A 146 14.16 -23.88 12.11
CA ASP A 146 12.82 -23.36 12.41
C ASP A 146 12.75 -22.25 13.48
N LYS A 147 13.88 -21.61 13.83
CA LYS A 147 13.93 -20.53 14.82
C LYS A 147 14.81 -19.38 14.35
N GLN A 148 14.27 -18.17 14.36
CA GLN A 148 15.04 -16.98 14.05
C GLN A 148 14.61 -15.81 14.92
N ILE A 149 15.59 -15.04 15.41
CA ILE A 149 15.34 -13.76 16.07
C ILE A 149 16.25 -12.72 15.41
N ILE A 150 15.65 -11.68 14.85
CA ILE A 150 16.34 -10.54 14.24
C ILE A 150 15.88 -9.27 14.95
N THR A 151 16.83 -8.40 15.25
CA THR A 151 16.52 -7.01 15.63
C THR A 151 16.88 -6.10 14.48
N ARG A 152 15.94 -5.23 14.08
CA ARG A 152 16.10 -4.22 13.05
C ARG A 152 16.00 -2.83 13.65
N ALA A 153 16.94 -1.95 13.33
CA ALA A 153 16.92 -0.56 13.76
C ALA A 153 17.24 0.39 12.60
N GLY A 154 16.44 1.45 12.48
CA GLY A 154 16.61 2.49 11.47
C GLY A 154 15.34 2.78 10.68
N ARG A 155 15.49 3.61 9.65
CA ARG A 155 14.41 3.99 8.74
C ARG A 155 14.09 2.83 7.82
N GLN A 156 12.84 2.38 7.83
CA GLN A 156 12.40 1.18 7.13
C GLN A 156 10.93 1.28 6.73
N GLU A 157 10.56 0.53 5.72
CA GLU A 157 9.15 0.31 5.42
C GLU A 157 8.54 -0.74 6.34
N LEU A 158 7.24 -0.60 6.61
CA LEU A 158 6.44 -1.59 7.31
C LEU A 158 5.26 -1.99 6.43
N LEU A 159 5.06 -3.30 6.29
CA LEU A 159 4.03 -3.88 5.45
C LEU A 159 3.43 -5.09 6.16
N TYR A 160 2.18 -4.96 6.60
CA TYR A 160 1.48 -6.02 7.33
C TYR A 160 0.15 -6.38 6.67
N GLY A 161 -0.19 -7.67 6.74
CA GLY A 161 -1.46 -8.23 6.28
C GLY A 161 -1.84 -7.82 4.86
N SER A 162 -3.07 -7.34 4.74
CA SER A 162 -3.69 -6.81 3.52
C SER A 162 -3.26 -5.38 3.18
N GLN A 163 -2.44 -4.74 4.02
CA GLN A 163 -2.07 -3.31 4.00
C GLN A 163 -3.26 -2.36 4.26
N ARG A 164 -4.33 -2.84 4.89
CA ARG A 164 -5.48 -2.02 5.31
C ARG A 164 -5.14 -1.07 6.46
N LEU A 165 -4.20 -1.41 7.34
CA LEU A 165 -3.81 -0.57 8.49
C LEU A 165 -2.38 -0.03 8.42
N ILE A 166 -1.46 -0.84 7.91
CA ILE A 166 -0.04 -0.50 7.80
C ILE A 166 0.45 -0.96 6.44
N GLY A 167 0.68 0.00 5.55
CA GLY A 167 1.22 -0.23 4.22
C GLY A 167 2.21 0.85 3.83
N VAL A 168 2.93 0.56 2.74
CA VAL A 168 3.98 1.43 2.17
C VAL A 168 3.43 2.55 1.29
N ARG A 169 2.10 2.70 1.23
CA ARG A 169 1.39 3.60 0.30
C ARG A 169 1.75 3.36 -1.18
N GLU A 170 1.68 2.11 -1.65
CA GLU A 170 1.71 1.89 -3.11
C GLU A 170 0.46 2.48 -3.76
N GLY A 171 0.68 3.24 -4.83
CA GLY A 171 -0.29 4.15 -5.47
C GLY A 171 0.39 5.50 -5.67
N PRO A 172 0.40 6.38 -4.65
CA PRO A 172 1.15 7.65 -4.66
C PRO A 172 2.62 7.53 -5.10
N ASN A 173 3.22 8.67 -5.47
CA ASN A 173 4.59 8.72 -6.01
C ASN A 173 5.66 8.51 -4.94
N ASN A 174 5.40 8.93 -3.71
CA ASN A 174 6.33 8.80 -2.59
C ASN A 174 5.81 7.72 -1.62
N ARG A 175 6.61 6.68 -1.40
CA ARG A 175 6.26 5.60 -0.47
C ARG A 175 6.40 6.07 0.98
N MET A 176 5.80 5.33 1.90
CA MET A 176 5.87 5.64 3.33
C MET A 176 6.90 4.77 4.06
N ALA A 177 7.82 5.42 4.77
CA ALA A 177 8.76 4.79 5.69
C ALA A 177 8.50 5.21 7.14
N PHE A 178 9.13 4.49 8.05
CA PHE A 178 9.08 4.69 9.50
C PHE A 178 10.49 4.62 10.08
N ASP A 179 10.84 5.57 10.95
CA ASP A 179 11.99 5.44 11.83
C ASP A 179 11.59 4.48 12.96
N ALA A 180 12.20 3.29 12.99
CA ALA A 180 11.66 2.19 13.81
C ALA A 180 12.73 1.33 14.47
N LEU A 181 12.33 0.76 15.61
CA LEU A 181 12.92 -0.43 16.21
C LEU A 181 11.94 -1.58 16.03
N ASN A 182 12.42 -2.71 15.51
CA ASN A 182 11.60 -3.89 15.26
C ASN A 182 12.33 -5.16 15.73
N VAL A 183 11.61 -6.06 16.37
CA VAL A 183 12.07 -7.40 16.75
C VAL A 183 11.23 -8.42 15.99
N ILE A 184 11.88 -9.17 15.13
CA ILE A 184 11.26 -10.16 14.25
C ILE A 184 11.60 -11.54 14.79
N MET A 185 10.59 -12.28 15.20
CA MET A 185 10.71 -13.63 15.75
C MET A 185 9.99 -14.61 14.84
N ALA A 186 10.67 -15.67 14.41
CA ALA A 186 10.07 -16.76 13.66
C ALA A 186 10.28 -18.07 14.42
N PHE A 187 9.21 -18.82 14.62
CA PHE A 187 9.21 -20.16 15.21
C PHE A 187 8.26 -21.06 14.43
N LYS A 188 8.81 -22.04 13.71
CA LYS A 188 8.05 -22.97 12.85
C LYS A 188 7.14 -22.20 11.87
N ASN A 189 5.83 -22.31 12.05
CA ASN A 189 4.79 -21.70 11.23
C ASN A 189 4.30 -20.34 11.77
N VAL A 190 4.88 -19.86 12.88
CA VAL A 190 4.54 -18.60 13.53
C VAL A 190 5.62 -17.57 13.28
N ARG A 191 5.22 -16.36 12.87
CA ARG A 191 6.10 -15.19 12.79
C ARG A 191 5.46 -14.06 13.58
N THR A 192 6.23 -13.40 14.45
CA THR A 192 5.79 -12.23 15.22
C THR A 192 6.78 -11.10 15.00
N ASP A 193 6.27 -9.94 14.61
CA ASP A 193 7.01 -8.70 14.51
C ASP A 193 6.52 -7.77 15.65
N ALA A 194 7.42 -7.27 16.48
CA ALA A 194 7.11 -6.32 17.55
C ALA A 194 7.89 -5.03 17.32
N PHE A 195 7.18 -3.90 17.25
CA PHE A 195 7.77 -2.65 16.77
C PHE A 195 7.34 -1.42 17.56
N TYR A 196 8.21 -0.41 17.55
CA TYR A 196 7.91 0.96 17.96
C TYR A 196 8.48 1.90 16.90
N THR A 197 7.67 2.86 16.46
CA THR A 197 7.94 3.61 15.24
C THR A 197 7.49 5.05 15.35
N HIS A 198 8.19 5.89 14.59
CA HIS A 198 7.73 7.20 14.19
C HIS A 198 7.60 7.21 12.66
N PRO A 199 6.45 7.57 12.08
CA PRO A 199 6.33 7.72 10.64
C PRO A 199 7.25 8.84 10.15
N VAL A 200 7.90 8.68 9.01
CA VAL A 200 8.73 9.76 8.46
C VAL A 200 7.84 10.93 8.02
N ALA A 201 8.27 12.16 8.34
CA ALA A 201 7.64 13.38 7.84
C ALA A 201 8.27 13.74 6.50
N ASN A 202 7.65 13.25 5.41
CA ASN A 202 8.12 13.50 4.06
C ASN A 202 7.98 14.98 3.69
N MET A 203 9.01 15.52 3.04
CA MET A 203 9.09 16.87 2.53
C MET A 203 9.32 16.84 1.00
N GLN A 204 9.14 17.97 0.32
CA GLN A 204 9.26 18.02 -1.15
C GLN A 204 10.71 18.17 -1.65
N GLY A 205 11.61 18.62 -0.76
CA GLY A 205 12.98 18.98 -1.09
C GLY A 205 13.88 17.77 -1.30
N ALA A 206 15.17 17.97 -1.07
CA ALA A 206 16.16 16.91 -1.13
C ALA A 206 16.86 16.77 0.23
N PHE A 207 16.92 15.55 0.76
CA PHE A 207 17.52 15.20 2.04
C PHE A 207 16.98 16.04 3.21
N ASP A 208 15.69 16.33 3.17
CA ASP A 208 14.99 17.16 4.14
C ASP A 208 13.87 16.42 4.90
N ASP A 209 13.69 15.11 4.65
CA ASP A 209 12.73 14.28 5.38
C ASP A 209 13.11 14.14 6.86
N LYS A 210 12.14 14.41 7.74
CA LYS A 210 12.39 14.54 9.18
C LYS A 210 11.81 13.39 9.99
N PHE A 211 12.44 13.16 11.13
CA PHE A 211 11.83 12.41 12.22
C PHE A 211 10.54 13.14 12.67
N ASN A 212 9.45 12.40 12.85
CA ASN A 212 8.16 12.98 13.20
C ASN A 212 7.81 12.73 14.66
N ASP A 213 8.00 13.72 15.52
CA ASP A 213 7.59 13.65 16.93
C ASP A 213 6.08 13.83 17.15
N ASN A 214 5.31 14.14 16.12
CA ASN A 214 3.87 14.39 16.23
C ASN A 214 3.02 13.15 16.00
N ALA A 215 3.62 12.02 15.65
CA ALA A 215 2.91 10.76 15.47
C ALA A 215 3.78 9.57 15.89
N LYS A 216 3.15 8.54 16.46
CA LYS A 216 3.80 7.32 16.92
C LYS A 216 2.91 6.13 16.61
N LEU A 217 3.54 5.00 16.28
CA LEU A 217 2.87 3.73 16.08
C LEU A 217 3.70 2.64 16.76
N TRP A 218 3.06 1.78 17.54
CA TRP A 218 3.71 0.65 18.18
C TRP A 218 2.78 -0.54 18.21
N GLY A 219 3.32 -1.74 18.33
CA GLY A 219 2.48 -2.91 18.36
C GLY A 219 3.21 -4.22 18.18
N SER A 220 2.40 -5.24 17.99
CA SER A 220 2.84 -6.59 17.64
C SER A 220 1.93 -7.16 16.57
N TYR A 221 2.52 -7.78 15.55
CA TYR A 221 1.81 -8.46 14.48
C TYR A 221 2.27 -9.91 14.39
N THR A 222 1.37 -10.85 14.63
CA THR A 222 1.66 -12.29 14.60
C THR A 222 0.93 -12.96 13.45
N VAL A 223 1.64 -13.70 12.61
CA VAL A 223 1.10 -14.54 11.53
C VAL A 223 1.30 -16.00 11.89
N LEU A 224 0.23 -16.77 11.90
CA LEU A 224 0.21 -18.21 12.05
C LEU A 224 -0.19 -18.85 10.72
N ASN A 225 0.72 -19.60 10.11
CA ASN A 225 0.47 -20.31 8.86
C ASN A 225 0.10 -21.79 9.12
N ASN A 226 -0.42 -22.48 8.12
CA ASN A 226 -0.72 -23.92 8.16
C ASN A 226 -1.70 -24.36 9.27
N ILE A 227 -2.65 -23.51 9.64
CA ILE A 227 -3.74 -23.88 10.54
C ILE A 227 -4.72 -24.81 9.81
N PRO A 228 -5.14 -25.95 10.41
CA PRO A 228 -6.14 -26.82 9.81
C PRO A 228 -7.42 -26.05 9.44
N ILE A 229 -8.01 -26.40 8.29
CA ILE A 229 -9.23 -25.79 7.73
C ILE A 229 -9.04 -24.34 7.24
N ILE A 230 -8.69 -23.41 8.12
CA ILE A 230 -8.67 -21.95 7.85
C ILE A 230 -7.33 -21.42 7.28
N LYS A 231 -6.30 -22.28 7.21
CA LYS A 231 -4.98 -22.05 6.61
C LYS A 231 -4.11 -21.02 7.32
N ASN A 232 -4.52 -19.76 7.42
CA ASN A 232 -3.68 -18.72 8.01
C ASN A 232 -4.50 -17.77 8.89
N ILE A 233 -3.88 -17.30 9.97
CA ILE A 233 -4.45 -16.33 10.90
C ILE A 233 -3.40 -15.25 11.15
N ASP A 234 -3.81 -13.99 11.12
CA ASP A 234 -3.02 -12.89 11.68
C ASP A 234 -3.71 -12.41 12.96
N LEU A 235 -2.94 -12.14 14.02
CA LEU A 235 -3.39 -11.57 15.28
C LEU A 235 -2.51 -10.35 15.59
N TYR A 236 -3.12 -9.21 15.91
CA TYR A 236 -2.34 -8.01 16.16
C TYR A 236 -2.95 -7.04 17.16
N TYR A 237 -2.05 -6.28 17.77
CA TYR A 237 -2.33 -5.12 18.60
C TYR A 237 -1.53 -3.94 18.05
N LEU A 238 -2.18 -2.80 17.85
CA LEU A 238 -1.59 -1.56 17.36
C LEU A 238 -1.97 -0.39 18.26
N GLY A 239 -1.00 0.25 18.87
CA GLY A 239 -1.14 1.55 19.52
C GLY A 239 -0.74 2.67 18.57
N PHE A 240 -1.54 3.72 18.53
CA PHE A 240 -1.37 4.90 17.70
C PHE A 240 -1.52 6.15 18.55
N TRP A 241 -0.61 7.09 18.37
CA TRP A 241 -0.71 8.39 19.00
C TRP A 241 -0.43 9.47 17.98
N LYS A 242 -1.22 10.54 17.99
CA LYS A 242 -0.99 11.72 17.15
C LYS A 242 -1.33 12.98 17.92
N ARG A 243 -0.46 13.99 17.83
CA ARG A 243 -0.64 15.26 18.55
C ARG A 243 -1.90 15.99 18.11
N ASN A 244 -2.18 15.99 16.81
CA ASN A 244 -3.32 16.65 16.19
C ASN A 244 -3.90 15.76 15.09
N SER A 245 -5.02 15.12 15.37
CA SER A 245 -5.90 14.49 14.39
C SER A 245 -7.18 15.33 14.24
N VAL A 246 -7.84 15.21 13.10
CA VAL A 246 -9.09 15.91 12.79
C VAL A 246 -10.08 14.86 12.31
N PHE A 247 -11.19 14.76 13.02
CA PHE A 247 -12.42 14.08 12.61
C PHE A 247 -13.50 15.16 12.46
N ASP A 248 -14.63 14.79 11.87
CA ASP A 248 -15.73 15.73 11.61
C ASP A 248 -16.19 16.44 12.90
N ASP A 249 -16.39 15.67 13.98
CA ASP A 249 -16.88 16.20 15.25
C ASP A 249 -15.78 16.71 16.20
N VAL A 250 -14.51 16.34 15.98
CA VAL A 250 -13.47 16.63 16.96
C VAL A 250 -12.07 16.78 16.37
N ARG A 251 -11.32 17.73 16.96
CA ARG A 251 -9.91 17.96 16.66
C ARG A 251 -9.07 17.96 17.93
N GLY A 252 -7.92 17.29 17.87
CA GLY A 252 -6.92 17.37 18.93
C GLY A 252 -6.07 16.12 19.03
N ARG A 253 -5.56 15.86 20.22
CA ARG A 253 -4.68 14.73 20.50
C ARG A 253 -5.48 13.43 20.47
N GLU A 254 -4.95 12.45 19.74
CA GLU A 254 -5.49 11.11 19.64
C GLU A 254 -4.54 10.11 20.28
N LEU A 255 -5.08 9.25 21.15
CA LEU A 255 -4.44 8.03 21.61
C LEU A 255 -5.41 6.89 21.33
N ARG A 256 -5.06 6.03 20.39
CA ARG A 256 -5.92 4.95 19.91
C ARG A 256 -5.19 3.61 20.01
N HIS A 257 -5.92 2.59 20.40
CA HIS A 257 -5.50 1.21 20.44
C HIS A 257 -6.40 0.40 19.53
N SER A 258 -5.83 -0.56 18.80
CA SER A 258 -6.55 -1.44 17.88
C SER A 258 -6.19 -2.89 18.18
N PHE A 259 -7.20 -3.74 18.34
CA PHE A 259 -7.03 -5.19 18.26
C PHE A 259 -7.65 -5.68 16.97
N GLY A 260 -6.95 -6.54 16.24
CA GLY A 260 -7.51 -7.13 15.03
C GLY A 260 -7.06 -8.55 14.80
N THR A 261 -7.88 -9.23 14.00
CA THR A 261 -7.63 -10.58 13.53
C THR A 261 -7.97 -10.69 12.05
N ARG A 262 -7.18 -11.46 11.32
CA ARG A 262 -7.38 -11.72 9.90
C ARG A 262 -7.30 -13.20 9.62
N ILE A 263 -8.23 -13.76 8.84
CA ILE A 263 -8.22 -15.15 8.42
C ILE A 263 -8.16 -15.18 6.90
N TRP A 264 -7.16 -15.85 6.34
CA TRP A 264 -6.91 -15.75 4.90
C TRP A 264 -6.39 -17.04 4.27
N LYS A 265 -6.76 -17.21 3.00
CA LYS A 265 -6.33 -18.32 2.14
C LYS A 265 -6.20 -17.80 0.71
N ASN A 266 -5.07 -18.08 0.08
CA ASN A 266 -4.75 -17.64 -1.29
C ASN A 266 -4.35 -18.80 -2.22
N LYS A 267 -4.66 -20.05 -1.86
CA LYS A 267 -4.32 -21.26 -2.63
C LYS A 267 -5.57 -22.01 -3.08
N GLY A 268 -5.55 -22.51 -4.31
CA GLY A 268 -6.69 -23.21 -4.93
C GLY A 268 -7.72 -22.22 -5.48
N ASN A 269 -8.89 -22.74 -5.88
CA ASN A 269 -9.87 -21.95 -6.64
C ASN A 269 -10.58 -20.91 -5.77
N LEU A 270 -10.90 -21.26 -4.52
CA LEU A 270 -11.50 -20.33 -3.56
C LEU A 270 -10.40 -19.68 -2.72
N ALA A 271 -10.22 -18.37 -2.88
CA ALA A 271 -9.43 -17.54 -1.99
C ALA A 271 -10.34 -16.64 -1.15
N TYR A 272 -9.93 -16.35 0.07
CA TYR A 272 -10.64 -15.45 0.97
C TYR A 272 -9.68 -14.69 1.88
N ASP A 273 -10.12 -13.52 2.32
CA ASP A 273 -9.44 -12.64 3.26
C ASP A 273 -10.52 -11.96 4.11
N LEU A 274 -10.64 -12.36 5.37
CA LEU A 274 -11.62 -11.85 6.32
C LEU A 274 -10.86 -11.15 7.43
N GLU A 275 -11.18 -9.90 7.72
CA GLU A 275 -10.46 -9.10 8.73
C GLU A 275 -11.45 -8.31 9.58
N VAL A 276 -11.23 -8.32 10.91
CA VAL A 276 -12.01 -7.56 11.89
C VAL A 276 -11.06 -6.79 12.77
N VAL A 277 -11.38 -5.53 13.03
CA VAL A 277 -10.60 -4.64 13.88
C VAL A 277 -11.53 -3.89 14.80
N TYR A 278 -11.17 -3.82 16.07
CA TYR A 278 -11.85 -2.99 17.07
C TYR A 278 -10.86 -1.98 17.63
N GLN A 279 -11.31 -0.74 17.80
CA GLN A 279 -10.53 0.40 18.26
C GLN A 279 -11.14 1.05 19.48
N PHE A 280 -10.27 1.40 20.42
CA PHE A 280 -10.62 2.08 21.67
C PHE A 280 -9.52 3.07 22.07
N GLY A 281 -9.80 3.95 23.03
CA GLY A 281 -8.86 4.97 23.48
C GLY A 281 -9.54 6.32 23.69
N ASN A 282 -8.81 7.41 23.49
CA ASN A 282 -9.31 8.77 23.71
C ASN A 282 -8.88 9.72 22.59
N HIS A 283 -9.78 10.60 22.17
CA HIS A 283 -9.48 11.70 21.28
C HIS A 283 -10.01 13.01 21.89
N ALA A 284 -9.10 13.90 22.29
CA ALA A 284 -9.42 15.23 22.83
C ALA A 284 -10.53 15.25 23.91
N GLY A 285 -10.63 14.20 24.74
CA GLY A 285 -11.66 14.08 25.78
C GLY A 285 -12.80 13.11 25.45
N LYS A 286 -13.02 12.77 24.17
CA LYS A 286 -13.99 11.76 23.75
C LYS A 286 -13.44 10.34 23.83
N ASP A 287 -14.28 9.38 24.22
CA ASP A 287 -13.95 7.96 24.25
C ASP A 287 -14.13 7.33 22.86
N ILE A 288 -13.06 6.70 22.36
CA ILE A 288 -13.08 6.05 21.06
C ILE A 288 -13.75 4.68 21.20
N THR A 289 -14.71 4.37 20.32
CA THR A 289 -15.27 3.01 20.16
C THR A 289 -15.60 2.78 18.69
N ALA A 290 -14.64 2.26 17.93
CA ALA A 290 -14.76 2.13 16.48
C ALA A 290 -14.39 0.72 16.02
N TYR A 291 -14.85 0.33 14.83
CA TYR A 291 -14.56 -0.98 14.27
C TYR A 291 -14.57 -0.98 12.75
N THR A 292 -13.93 -1.99 12.17
CA THR A 292 -14.15 -2.38 10.77
C THR A 292 -14.26 -3.89 10.64
N ILE A 293 -15.09 -4.33 9.71
CA ILE A 293 -15.20 -5.70 9.25
C ILE A 293 -15.01 -5.66 7.74
N SER A 294 -14.13 -6.50 7.20
CA SER A 294 -13.93 -6.61 5.76
C SER A 294 -13.88 -8.06 5.30
N SER A 295 -14.40 -8.30 4.11
CA SER A 295 -14.34 -9.57 3.43
C SER A 295 -13.93 -9.35 1.99
N ASN A 296 -12.91 -10.08 1.52
CA ASN A 296 -12.59 -10.23 0.11
C ASN A 296 -12.57 -11.72 -0.21
N THR A 297 -13.52 -12.18 -1.03
CA THR A 297 -13.63 -13.58 -1.45
C THR A 297 -13.58 -13.66 -2.96
N THR A 298 -12.74 -14.55 -3.50
CA THR A 298 -12.61 -14.75 -4.94
C THR A 298 -12.68 -16.22 -5.33
N TYR A 299 -13.21 -16.49 -6.52
CA TYR A 299 -13.28 -17.82 -7.09
C TYR A 299 -12.69 -17.85 -8.51
N THR A 300 -11.69 -18.71 -8.72
CA THR A 300 -11.07 -18.95 -10.02
C THR A 300 -11.77 -20.09 -10.77
N PHE A 301 -12.36 -19.76 -11.93
CA PHE A 301 -12.97 -20.73 -12.83
C PHE A 301 -11.92 -21.33 -13.79
N GLN A 302 -11.11 -22.27 -13.30
CA GLN A 302 -9.98 -22.84 -14.05
C GLN A 302 -10.36 -23.47 -15.40
N ASN A 303 -11.57 -24.02 -15.52
CA ASN A 303 -12.05 -24.74 -16.70
C ASN A 303 -12.85 -23.86 -17.69
N VAL A 304 -12.88 -22.55 -17.46
CA VAL A 304 -13.50 -21.57 -18.38
C VAL A 304 -12.39 -20.85 -19.14
N LYS A 305 -12.63 -20.51 -20.41
CA LYS A 305 -11.66 -19.78 -21.24
C LYS A 305 -11.19 -18.51 -20.52
N TYR A 306 -9.87 -18.27 -20.49
CA TYR A 306 -9.18 -17.18 -19.77
C TYR A 306 -9.20 -17.28 -18.25
N SER A 307 -9.68 -18.39 -17.70
CA SER A 307 -9.69 -18.71 -16.27
C SER A 307 -10.16 -17.54 -15.39
N PRO A 308 -11.38 -17.00 -15.61
CA PRO A 308 -11.85 -15.81 -14.91
C PRO A 308 -11.79 -16.01 -13.40
N VAL A 309 -11.41 -14.96 -12.68
CA VAL A 309 -11.48 -14.84 -11.24
C VAL A 309 -12.59 -13.87 -10.93
N VAL A 310 -13.67 -14.35 -10.32
CA VAL A 310 -14.78 -13.48 -9.87
C VAL A 310 -14.59 -13.21 -8.39
N GLY A 311 -14.68 -11.95 -8.00
CA GLY A 311 -14.50 -11.49 -6.64
C GLY A 311 -15.71 -10.75 -6.10
N LEU A 312 -15.85 -10.78 -4.78
CA LEU A 312 -16.68 -9.86 -4.02
C LEU A 312 -15.88 -9.36 -2.84
N LYS A 313 -15.63 -8.05 -2.82
CA LYS A 313 -15.13 -7.32 -1.67
C LYS A 313 -16.27 -6.53 -1.04
N THR A 314 -16.28 -6.45 0.27
CA THR A 314 -17.27 -5.66 1.03
C THR A 314 -16.72 -5.34 2.39
N GLU A 315 -17.06 -4.16 2.88
CA GLU A 315 -16.54 -3.62 4.11
C GLU A 315 -17.66 -2.91 4.88
N ILE A 316 -17.54 -2.93 6.20
CA ILE A 316 -18.32 -2.11 7.12
C ILE A 316 -17.29 -1.41 8.00
N ILE A 317 -17.36 -0.08 8.03
CA ILE A 317 -16.39 0.77 8.69
C ILE A 317 -17.16 1.81 9.49
N SER A 318 -16.97 1.79 10.80
CA SER A 318 -17.75 2.64 11.70
C SER A 318 -17.50 4.12 11.46
N GLY A 319 -18.58 4.89 11.63
CA GLY A 319 -18.60 6.36 11.66
C GLY A 319 -19.28 6.83 12.94
N ASP A 320 -18.97 8.06 13.34
CA ASP A 320 -19.58 8.72 14.51
C ASP A 320 -21.10 8.80 14.35
N LYS A 321 -21.84 8.47 15.41
CA LYS A 321 -23.30 8.41 15.38
C LYS A 321 -23.96 9.68 15.90
N HIS A 322 -23.27 10.46 16.74
CA HIS A 322 -23.84 11.63 17.40
C HIS A 322 -22.81 12.73 17.59
N THR A 323 -22.89 13.76 16.75
CA THR A 323 -22.10 14.98 16.88
C THR A 323 -22.27 15.62 18.27
N GLY A 324 -21.16 15.97 18.91
CA GLY A 324 -21.12 16.70 20.17
C GLY A 324 -21.32 15.86 21.45
N ASP A 325 -21.43 14.54 21.35
CA ASP A 325 -21.46 13.68 22.53
C ASP A 325 -20.05 13.38 23.09
N GLN A 326 -19.90 12.43 24.02
CA GLN A 326 -18.59 12.06 24.59
C GLN A 326 -17.92 10.86 23.90
N HIS A 327 -18.43 10.43 22.75
CA HIS A 327 -17.93 9.29 22.01
C HIS A 327 -17.33 9.72 20.65
N LEU A 328 -16.49 8.86 20.10
CA LEU A 328 -16.02 8.95 18.71
C LEU A 328 -15.99 7.53 18.14
N GLU A 329 -16.99 7.21 17.31
CA GLU A 329 -17.08 5.90 16.66
C GLU A 329 -16.47 5.86 15.25
N THR A 330 -15.88 6.96 14.77
CA THR A 330 -15.17 6.95 13.49
C THR A 330 -13.92 6.07 13.55
N PHE A 331 -13.85 5.08 12.66
CA PHE A 331 -12.69 4.23 12.48
C PHE A 331 -11.51 5.03 11.91
N ASN A 332 -10.29 4.68 12.32
CA ASN A 332 -9.06 5.26 11.80
C ASN A 332 -8.16 4.16 11.25
N ALA A 333 -7.94 4.13 9.94
CA ALA A 333 -7.10 3.13 9.29
C ALA A 333 -5.59 3.35 9.44
N LEU A 334 -5.15 4.35 10.20
CA LEU A 334 -3.76 4.63 10.53
C LEU A 334 -2.92 5.01 9.30
N TYR A 335 -2.27 4.03 8.66
CA TYR A 335 -1.37 4.21 7.51
C TYR A 335 -1.70 3.20 6.40
N PRO A 336 -2.93 3.26 5.83
CA PRO A 336 -3.37 2.30 4.84
C PRO A 336 -2.68 2.47 3.49
N ARG A 337 -2.74 1.43 2.67
CA ARG A 337 -2.58 1.55 1.21
C ARG A 337 -3.93 1.94 0.60
N GLY A 338 -4.04 3.18 0.10
CA GLY A 338 -5.29 3.71 -0.48
C GLY A 338 -5.90 2.82 -1.57
N ALA A 339 -5.10 2.31 -2.50
CA ALA A 339 -5.56 1.45 -3.60
C ALA A 339 -6.24 0.14 -3.17
N TYR A 340 -6.23 -0.21 -1.87
CA TYR A 340 -7.03 -1.30 -1.36
C TYR A 340 -8.55 -1.03 -1.51
N PHE A 341 -8.95 0.23 -1.29
CA PHE A 341 -10.34 0.69 -1.20
C PHE A 341 -10.91 1.21 -2.54
N GLY A 342 -10.21 0.92 -3.64
CA GLY A 342 -10.58 1.35 -4.99
C GLY A 342 -9.35 1.80 -5.78
N LEU A 343 -9.37 1.56 -7.10
CA LEU A 343 -8.24 1.82 -8.01
C LEU A 343 -7.69 3.25 -7.89
N VAL A 344 -8.58 4.25 -7.82
CA VAL A 344 -8.24 5.68 -7.73
C VAL A 344 -7.95 6.12 -6.29
N ALA A 345 -8.46 5.39 -5.30
CA ALA A 345 -8.35 5.73 -3.87
C ALA A 345 -8.88 7.14 -3.50
N LEU A 346 -10.04 7.55 -4.06
CA LEU A 346 -10.69 8.83 -3.71
C LEU A 346 -11.28 8.82 -2.29
N ILE A 347 -11.81 7.66 -1.88
CA ILE A 347 -12.53 7.47 -0.62
C ILE A 347 -11.66 6.66 0.33
N GLY A 348 -11.56 7.14 1.56
CA GLY A 348 -10.84 6.49 2.65
C GLY A 348 -11.71 5.58 3.50
N PRO A 349 -11.09 4.67 4.24
CA PRO A 349 -11.77 3.72 5.11
C PRO A 349 -12.22 4.35 6.44
N ALA A 350 -13.24 5.20 6.41
CA ALA A 350 -13.89 5.74 7.59
C ALA A 350 -15.34 6.07 7.28
N ASN A 351 -16.26 5.75 8.20
CA ASN A 351 -17.69 5.96 8.02
C ASN A 351 -18.21 5.42 6.67
N LEU A 352 -17.96 4.15 6.37
CA LEU A 352 -18.15 3.59 5.03
C LEU A 352 -18.77 2.19 5.11
N TYR A 353 -19.64 1.88 4.16
CA TYR A 353 -19.87 0.51 3.74
C TYR A 353 -20.03 0.43 2.22
N ASP A 354 -19.66 -0.72 1.66
CA ASP A 354 -19.59 -0.89 0.21
C ASP A 354 -19.95 -2.31 -0.25
N ILE A 355 -20.27 -2.40 -1.54
CA ILE A 355 -20.38 -3.65 -2.28
C ILE A 355 -19.50 -3.51 -3.52
N HIS A 356 -18.44 -4.32 -3.59
CA HIS A 356 -17.39 -4.22 -4.60
C HIS A 356 -17.17 -5.55 -5.34
N PRO A 357 -18.06 -5.94 -6.28
CA PRO A 357 -17.81 -7.04 -7.19
C PRO A 357 -16.64 -6.74 -8.14
N SER A 358 -15.89 -7.79 -8.49
CA SER A 358 -14.80 -7.71 -9.46
C SER A 358 -14.73 -8.94 -10.36
N ILE A 359 -14.08 -8.77 -11.51
CA ILE A 359 -13.70 -9.86 -12.41
C ILE A 359 -12.31 -9.60 -12.99
N ASP A 360 -11.45 -10.60 -12.92
CA ASP A 360 -10.14 -10.60 -13.56
C ASP A 360 -10.05 -11.75 -14.57
N VAL A 361 -9.48 -11.50 -15.75
CA VAL A 361 -9.25 -12.51 -16.78
C VAL A 361 -7.81 -12.51 -17.25
N SER A 362 -7.23 -13.70 -17.38
CA SER A 362 -5.89 -13.88 -17.95
C SER A 362 -6.01 -14.12 -19.46
N LEU A 363 -5.91 -13.06 -20.25
CA LEU A 363 -6.03 -13.12 -21.71
C LEU A 363 -4.87 -13.93 -22.32
N THR A 364 -3.66 -13.75 -21.78
CA THR A 364 -2.47 -14.54 -22.06
C THR A 364 -1.65 -14.76 -20.79
N LYS A 365 -0.45 -15.35 -20.88
CA LYS A 365 0.48 -15.46 -19.73
C LYS A 365 1.09 -14.13 -19.30
N THR A 366 1.02 -13.11 -20.16
CA THR A 366 1.66 -11.80 -19.95
C THR A 366 0.65 -10.66 -19.99
N LEU A 367 -0.63 -10.93 -20.27
CA LEU A 367 -1.68 -9.93 -20.42
C LEU A 367 -2.91 -10.34 -19.60
N SER A 368 -3.32 -9.48 -18.66
CA SER A 368 -4.54 -9.63 -17.88
C SER A 368 -5.39 -8.37 -17.94
N LEU A 369 -6.71 -8.56 -17.84
CA LEU A 369 -7.70 -7.50 -17.78
C LEU A 369 -8.52 -7.68 -16.51
N GLY A 370 -8.61 -6.62 -15.71
CA GLY A 370 -9.49 -6.53 -14.55
C GLY A 370 -10.58 -5.49 -14.78
N ALA A 371 -11.71 -5.72 -14.13
CA ALA A 371 -12.78 -4.75 -13.98
C ALA A 371 -13.45 -4.92 -12.62
N ASP A 372 -13.87 -3.81 -12.02
CA ASP A 372 -14.53 -3.77 -10.74
C ASP A 372 -15.61 -2.70 -10.71
N TYR A 373 -16.64 -2.91 -9.89
CA TYR A 373 -17.71 -1.94 -9.70
C TYR A 373 -17.97 -1.77 -8.22
N ASP A 374 -17.71 -0.59 -7.70
CA ASP A 374 -17.83 -0.29 -6.28
C ASP A 374 -19.01 0.65 -6.02
N ILE A 375 -19.75 0.39 -4.95
CA ILE A 375 -20.97 1.13 -4.59
C ILE A 375 -20.82 1.57 -3.13
N PHE A 376 -20.77 2.88 -2.91
CA PHE A 376 -20.35 3.44 -1.63
C PHE A 376 -21.49 4.13 -0.90
N TRP A 377 -21.56 3.89 0.41
CA TRP A 377 -22.43 4.62 1.31
C TRP A 377 -21.72 4.98 2.61
N ARG A 378 -22.13 6.08 3.22
CA ARG A 378 -21.78 6.40 4.60
C ARG A 378 -22.53 5.47 5.55
N LEU A 379 -21.83 4.91 6.52
CA LEU A 379 -22.47 4.07 7.54
C LEU A 379 -23.33 4.90 8.51
N SER A 380 -22.85 6.09 8.85
CA SER A 380 -23.54 7.11 9.63
C SER A 380 -23.70 8.39 8.81
N LYS A 381 -24.89 8.99 8.89
CA LYS A 381 -25.18 10.28 8.26
C LYS A 381 -24.66 11.47 9.06
N GLN A 382 -24.34 11.26 10.34
CA GLN A 382 -23.86 12.30 11.27
C GLN A 382 -22.33 12.47 11.26
N ASP A 383 -21.63 11.74 10.39
CA ASP A 383 -20.17 11.81 10.27
C ASP A 383 -19.79 12.03 8.80
N GLY A 384 -18.58 12.53 8.59
CA GLY A 384 -18.09 12.96 7.29
C GLY A 384 -17.67 11.83 6.37
N LEU A 385 -17.22 12.25 5.19
CA LEU A 385 -16.48 11.42 4.23
C LEU A 385 -14.99 11.79 4.33
N TYR A 386 -14.14 10.78 4.33
CA TYR A 386 -12.70 10.94 4.53
C TYR A 386 -11.91 10.43 3.32
N ALA A 387 -10.71 10.96 3.11
CA ALA A 387 -9.72 10.45 2.19
C ALA A 387 -8.89 9.32 2.83
N PRO A 388 -8.13 8.51 2.06
CA PRO A 388 -7.33 7.41 2.60
C PRO A 388 -6.32 7.79 3.69
N ASN A 389 -5.84 9.04 3.71
CA ASN A 389 -4.94 9.58 4.73
C ASN A 389 -5.68 10.09 5.98
N MET A 390 -6.98 9.80 6.11
CA MET A 390 -7.90 10.27 7.16
C MET A 390 -8.17 11.78 7.14
N GLN A 391 -7.90 12.47 6.03
CA GLN A 391 -8.34 13.86 5.86
C GLN A 391 -9.85 13.89 5.66
N LEU A 392 -10.56 14.75 6.40
CA LEU A 392 -11.97 15.04 6.15
C LEU A 392 -12.13 15.72 4.78
N LEU A 393 -12.90 15.11 3.88
CA LEU A 393 -13.22 15.64 2.56
C LEU A 393 -14.48 16.49 2.60
N TYR A 394 -15.53 15.94 3.23
CA TYR A 394 -16.83 16.58 3.40
C TYR A 394 -17.38 16.25 4.77
N SER A 395 -17.92 17.24 5.45
CA SER A 395 -18.65 17.05 6.70
C SER A 395 -19.99 16.35 6.46
N GLY A 396 -20.44 15.59 7.45
CA GLY A 396 -21.80 15.08 7.54
C GLY A 396 -22.81 16.14 7.97
N ASP A 397 -22.35 17.27 8.52
CA ASP A 397 -23.22 18.35 8.99
C ASP A 397 -24.13 18.88 7.87
N HIS A 398 -25.39 19.10 8.21
CA HIS A 398 -26.42 19.58 7.30
C HIS A 398 -26.67 18.70 6.06
N THR A 399 -26.22 17.45 6.06
CA THR A 399 -26.53 16.46 5.02
C THR A 399 -27.53 15.41 5.51
N GLN A 400 -28.23 14.74 4.58
CA GLN A 400 -29.22 13.71 4.90
C GLN A 400 -29.03 12.41 4.11
N SER A 401 -28.22 12.44 3.04
CA SER A 401 -27.99 11.29 2.19
C SER A 401 -26.80 10.44 2.64
N SER A 402 -26.96 9.12 2.70
CA SER A 402 -25.83 8.20 2.92
C SER A 402 -25.13 7.79 1.63
N PHE A 403 -25.83 7.78 0.48
CA PHE A 403 -25.27 7.29 -0.78
C PHE A 403 -24.23 8.24 -1.35
N ILE A 404 -22.97 7.79 -1.38
CA ILE A 404 -21.81 8.56 -1.84
C ILE A 404 -21.71 8.50 -3.36
N GLY A 405 -21.86 7.32 -3.96
CA GLY A 405 -21.78 7.14 -5.41
C GLY A 405 -21.39 5.73 -5.83
N THR A 406 -21.06 5.59 -7.11
CA THR A 406 -20.59 4.32 -7.70
C THR A 406 -19.35 4.54 -8.53
N GLN A 407 -18.44 3.58 -8.56
CA GLN A 407 -17.22 3.63 -9.36
C GLN A 407 -17.10 2.38 -10.24
N LEU A 408 -16.98 2.56 -11.54
CA LEU A 408 -16.53 1.52 -12.47
C LEU A 408 -15.02 1.67 -12.67
N GLY A 409 -14.26 0.66 -12.29
CA GLY A 409 -12.81 0.56 -12.50
C GLY A 409 -12.45 -0.49 -13.54
N SER A 410 -11.36 -0.26 -14.26
CA SER A 410 -10.75 -1.25 -15.15
C SER A 410 -9.25 -1.06 -15.26
N ASN A 411 -8.52 -2.19 -15.34
CA ASN A 411 -7.08 -2.21 -15.53
C ASN A 411 -6.66 -3.25 -16.58
N LEU A 412 -5.75 -2.88 -17.47
CA LEU A 412 -5.07 -3.77 -18.38
C LEU A 412 -3.59 -3.86 -17.98
N GLU A 413 -3.15 -5.04 -17.58
CA GLU A 413 -1.78 -5.29 -17.13
C GLU A 413 -1.03 -6.11 -18.17
N TYR A 414 0.09 -5.58 -18.64
CA TYR A 414 1.00 -6.25 -19.58
C TYR A 414 2.40 -6.37 -18.99
N SER A 415 2.82 -7.60 -18.70
CA SER A 415 4.14 -7.92 -18.17
C SER A 415 4.90 -8.82 -19.15
N PRO A 416 5.64 -8.26 -20.13
CA PRO A 416 6.39 -9.05 -21.11
C PRO A 416 7.45 -9.97 -20.46
N ASN A 417 7.95 -9.59 -19.30
CA ASN A 417 8.87 -10.36 -18.47
C ASN A 417 8.80 -9.87 -17.01
N ASN A 418 9.59 -10.46 -16.11
CA ASN A 418 9.55 -10.12 -14.69
C ASN A 418 10.18 -8.77 -14.33
N TYR A 419 10.90 -8.11 -15.23
CA TYR A 419 11.56 -6.82 -14.99
C TYR A 419 10.70 -5.64 -15.38
N LEU A 420 9.87 -5.79 -16.42
CA LEU A 420 9.12 -4.70 -17.03
C LEU A 420 7.63 -5.00 -17.00
N SER A 421 6.86 -4.07 -16.47
CA SER A 421 5.39 -4.09 -16.53
C SER A 421 4.83 -2.76 -17.06
N PHE A 422 3.68 -2.87 -17.69
CA PHE A 422 2.86 -1.76 -18.13
C PHE A 422 1.43 -1.95 -17.61
N THR A 423 0.84 -0.89 -17.09
CA THR A 423 -0.55 -0.90 -16.61
C THR A 423 -1.28 0.27 -17.24
N LEU A 424 -2.42 0.01 -17.86
CA LEU A 424 -3.40 1.02 -18.24
C LEU A 424 -4.58 0.91 -17.29
N GLU A 425 -4.90 1.99 -16.59
CA GLU A 425 -5.96 2.07 -15.59
C GLU A 425 -6.99 3.12 -16.03
N GLY A 426 -8.27 2.85 -15.78
CA GLY A 426 -9.35 3.78 -16.04
C GLY A 426 -10.46 3.63 -15.00
N ALA A 427 -11.03 4.74 -14.57
CA ALA A 427 -12.16 4.74 -13.66
C ALA A 427 -13.15 5.87 -13.98
N TRP A 428 -14.43 5.54 -13.83
CA TRP A 428 -15.54 6.49 -13.88
C TRP A 428 -16.31 6.42 -12.57
N PHE A 429 -16.46 7.57 -11.91
CA PHE A 429 -17.20 7.69 -10.65
C PHE A 429 -18.47 8.52 -10.89
N ASN A 430 -19.63 7.93 -10.63
CA ASN A 430 -20.90 8.66 -10.63
C ASN A 430 -21.20 9.20 -9.23
N ALA A 431 -21.36 10.52 -9.12
CA ALA A 431 -21.61 11.17 -7.84
C ALA A 431 -23.05 10.90 -7.35
N GLY A 432 -23.14 10.37 -6.14
CA GLY A 432 -24.39 10.09 -5.43
C GLY A 432 -24.99 11.33 -4.78
N ALA A 433 -26.09 11.12 -4.06
CA ALA A 433 -26.85 12.20 -3.43
C ALA A 433 -26.04 12.95 -2.36
N PHE A 434 -25.23 12.24 -1.56
CA PHE A 434 -24.41 12.88 -0.53
C PHE A 434 -23.42 13.91 -1.10
N LEU A 435 -22.70 13.55 -2.17
CA LEU A 435 -21.72 14.46 -2.77
C LEU A 435 -22.36 15.70 -3.42
N LYS A 436 -23.62 15.58 -3.85
CA LYS A 436 -24.42 16.71 -4.38
C LYS A 436 -25.00 17.59 -3.28
N GLU A 437 -25.19 17.05 -2.08
CA GLU A 437 -25.56 17.83 -0.90
C GLU A 437 -24.35 18.56 -0.31
N ALA A 438 -23.20 17.89 -0.25
CA ALA A 438 -22.00 18.38 0.45
C ALA A 438 -21.06 19.25 -0.39
N GLY A 439 -21.15 19.18 -1.73
CA GLY A 439 -20.26 19.90 -2.65
C GLY A 439 -20.84 19.99 -4.06
N SER A 440 -19.98 20.13 -5.07
CA SER A 440 -20.41 20.24 -6.48
C SER A 440 -21.07 18.96 -7.01
N GLY A 441 -20.67 17.79 -6.50
CA GLY A 441 -21.26 16.49 -6.84
C GLY A 441 -21.19 16.14 -8.34
N LYS A 442 -20.10 16.52 -9.02
CA LYS A 442 -19.86 16.12 -10.42
C LYS A 442 -19.30 14.71 -10.49
N ASP A 443 -19.60 14.03 -11.60
CA ASP A 443 -18.98 12.75 -11.92
C ASP A 443 -17.48 12.94 -12.17
N TYR A 444 -16.67 12.01 -11.65
CA TYR A 444 -15.21 12.08 -11.73
C TYR A 444 -14.68 11.04 -12.72
N PHE A 445 -13.66 11.42 -13.48
CA PHE A 445 -12.96 10.53 -14.41
C PHE A 445 -11.47 10.48 -14.06
N TYR A 446 -10.90 9.28 -14.16
CA TYR A 446 -9.48 9.02 -14.01
C TYR A 446 -9.01 8.06 -15.09
N ALA A 447 -7.84 8.34 -15.65
CA ALA A 447 -7.08 7.38 -16.43
C ALA A 447 -5.60 7.52 -16.13
N ALA A 448 -4.89 6.40 -16.08
CA ALA A 448 -3.45 6.39 -15.91
C ALA A 448 -2.77 5.35 -16.79
N PHE A 449 -1.59 5.71 -17.28
CA PHE A 449 -0.66 4.76 -17.87
C PHE A 449 0.59 4.71 -17.00
N THR A 450 0.90 3.51 -16.50
CA THR A 450 2.07 3.24 -15.68
C THR A 450 3.03 2.33 -16.43
N SER A 451 4.32 2.66 -16.42
CA SER A 451 5.40 1.72 -16.74
C SER A 451 6.31 1.55 -15.53
N GLN A 452 6.74 0.31 -15.28
CA GLN A 452 7.60 0.01 -14.14
C GLN A 452 8.70 -0.96 -14.54
N LEU A 453 9.94 -0.59 -14.19
CA LEU A 453 11.14 -1.39 -14.37
C LEU A 453 11.73 -1.75 -13.00
N GLN A 454 11.88 -3.04 -12.73
CA GLN A 454 12.52 -3.57 -11.53
C GLN A 454 13.78 -4.34 -11.91
N PHE A 455 14.87 -4.14 -11.18
CA PHE A 455 16.13 -4.82 -11.43
C PHE A 455 17.01 -4.91 -10.19
#